data_AF-A0A2R2ISI7-F1
#
_entry.id   AF-A0A2R2ISI7-F1
#
_cell.length_a   1.000
_cell.length_b   1.000
_cell.length_c   1.000
_cell.angle_alpha   90.00
_cell.angle_beta   90.00
_cell.angle_gamma   90.00
#
_symmetry.space_group_name_H-M   'P 1'
#
loop_
_entity.id
_entity.type
_entity.pdbx_description
1 polymer ?
#
loop_
_entity_poly.entity_id
_entity_poly.type
_entity_poly.pdbx_seq_one_letter_code
_entity_poly.pdbx_strand_id
1 'polypeptide(L)'
;MSASNPTPADLAASLAQLLQKYNVTMDQFNAWLTSAGMVTLTDAAGGTHTVPSAANVLRADGSNASGTWPISVSGNAGSVSSVTAAQVAAGLGYQPVRQDSIPDTKGAMSYVQLGTFTCGQNGAKLALSVVFGNGYNAANSQLGMATLIFSTSNGGAQQPGSAGPFFGAATAMVFGNSGCTFLIAQNSPTSYTVFVQLQAWAGAGGCSAFGDASNGGWVASVVNTGSKLPAGNLLTVQPQGILTVSSFNTTPTPAPAYTRATAPAAAAYAGASVYITDATGGAALAWSNGNAWISVRTGNPV
;
A
#
# COMPACT_ATOMS: atom_id res chain seq x y z
N MET A 1 -31.64 -17.97 22.51
CA MET A 1 -32.69 -17.24 23.25
C MET A 1 -32.13 -15.86 23.57
N SER A 2 -32.58 -14.80 22.90
CA SER A 2 -32.19 -13.45 23.28
C SER A 2 -32.90 -13.09 24.59
N ALA A 3 -32.15 -12.74 25.63
CA ALA A 3 -32.78 -12.24 26.85
C ALA A 3 -33.63 -11.02 26.49
N SER A 4 -34.91 -11.03 26.88
CA SER A 4 -35.79 -9.88 26.75
C SER A 4 -35.20 -8.71 27.54
N ASN A 5 -35.19 -7.52 26.94
CA ASN A 5 -34.73 -6.32 27.63
C ASN A 5 -35.56 -6.10 28.90
N PRO A 6 -34.93 -5.72 30.03
CA PRO A 6 -35.64 -5.52 31.29
C PRO A 6 -36.69 -4.43 31.13
N THR A 7 -37.88 -4.69 31.66
CA THR A 7 -38.96 -3.71 31.67
C THR A 7 -38.68 -2.64 32.73
N PRO A 8 -39.30 -1.45 32.65
CA PRO A 8 -39.22 -0.44 33.71
C PRO A 8 -39.65 -0.97 35.09
N ALA A 9 -40.56 -1.94 35.14
CA ALA A 9 -40.98 -2.59 36.38
C ALA A 9 -39.87 -3.46 36.98
N ASP A 10 -39.12 -4.18 36.14
CA ASP A 10 -37.97 -4.99 36.58
C ASP A 10 -36.86 -4.10 37.14
N LEU A 11 -36.64 -2.92 36.54
CA LEU A 11 -35.69 -1.92 37.02
C LEU A 11 -36.13 -1.31 38.35
N ALA A 12 -37.40 -0.96 38.51
CA ALA A 12 -37.93 -0.42 39.77
C ALA A 12 -37.85 -1.44 40.91
N ALA A 13 -38.18 -2.70 40.65
CA ALA A 13 -38.06 -3.79 41.62
C ALA A 13 -36.60 -4.03 42.02
N SER A 14 -35.68 -4.02 41.05
CA SER A 14 -34.24 -4.17 41.29
C SER A 14 -33.68 -3.02 42.12
N LEU A 15 -34.11 -1.78 41.84
CA LEU A 15 -33.72 -0.61 42.62
C LEU A 15 -34.26 -0.68 44.05
N ALA A 16 -35.52 -1.06 44.24
CA ALA A 16 -36.11 -1.22 45.56
C ALA A 16 -35.37 -2.30 46.39
N GLN A 17 -35.02 -3.43 45.78
CA GLN A 17 -34.23 -4.48 46.42
C GLN A 17 -32.81 -3.99 46.78
N LEU A 18 -32.20 -3.17 45.92
CA LEU A 18 -30.90 -2.57 46.19
C LEU A 18 -30.94 -1.63 47.40
N LEU A 19 -31.93 -0.73 47.42
CA LEU A 19 -32.14 0.22 48.53
C LEU A 19 -32.42 -0.52 49.85
N GLN A 20 -33.22 -1.59 49.80
CA GLN A 20 -33.49 -2.42 50.98
C GLN A 20 -32.24 -3.17 51.44
N LYS A 21 -31.45 -3.75 50.52
CA LYS A 21 -30.23 -4.49 50.84
C LYS A 21 -29.18 -3.63 51.52
N TYR A 22 -29.03 -2.38 51.08
CA TYR A 22 -28.08 -1.44 51.67
C TYR A 22 -28.69 -0.53 52.72
N ASN A 23 -29.98 -0.70 53.00
CA ASN A 23 -30.71 0.01 54.04
C ASN A 23 -30.66 1.54 53.87
N VAL A 24 -30.80 2.00 52.63
CA VAL A 24 -30.71 3.42 52.21
C VAL A 24 -32.08 3.91 51.75
N THR A 25 -32.47 5.11 52.17
CA THR A 25 -33.71 5.75 51.71
C THR A 25 -33.57 6.30 50.29
N MET A 26 -34.68 6.47 49.57
CA MET A 26 -34.66 7.05 48.22
C MET A 26 -34.07 8.48 48.22
N ASP A 27 -34.28 9.25 49.29
CA ASP A 27 -33.70 10.59 49.42
C ASP A 27 -32.18 10.56 49.62
N GLN A 28 -31.67 9.62 50.40
CA GLN A 28 -30.23 9.40 50.55
C GLN A 28 -29.60 8.87 49.24
N PHE A 29 -30.31 8.02 48.50
CA PHE A 29 -29.88 7.55 47.19
C PHE A 29 -29.85 8.68 46.15
N ASN A 30 -30.89 9.53 46.13
CA ASN A 30 -30.93 10.72 45.29
C ASN A 30 -29.83 11.71 45.67
N ALA A 31 -29.58 11.93 46.97
CA ALA A 31 -28.47 12.74 47.44
C ALA A 31 -27.12 12.15 46.98
N TRP A 32 -26.95 10.83 47.05
CA TRP A 32 -25.76 10.16 46.52
C TRP A 32 -25.58 10.38 45.01
N LEU A 33 -26.67 10.33 44.23
CA LEU A 33 -26.61 10.54 42.78
C LEU A 33 -26.37 11.99 42.35
N THR A 34 -26.86 12.97 43.11
CA THR A 34 -26.98 14.36 42.64
C THR A 34 -26.07 15.36 43.35
N SER A 35 -25.50 15.01 44.50
CA SER A 35 -24.62 15.90 45.25
C SER A 35 -23.21 15.97 44.65
N ALA A 36 -22.39 16.90 45.14
CA ALA A 36 -20.97 16.99 44.80
C ALA A 36 -20.12 16.69 46.04
N GLY A 37 -19.01 15.98 45.87
CA GLY A 37 -18.10 15.67 46.96
C GLY A 37 -18.44 14.36 47.68
N MET A 38 -18.31 14.36 49.00
CA MET A 38 -18.57 13.23 49.87
C MET A 38 -19.98 13.33 50.48
N VAL A 39 -20.70 12.22 50.49
CA VAL A 39 -22.08 12.07 50.97
C VAL A 39 -22.07 11.14 52.17
N THR A 40 -22.58 11.59 53.29
CA THR A 40 -22.78 10.73 54.46
C THR A 40 -24.13 10.04 54.33
N LEU A 41 -24.09 8.72 54.22
CA LEU A 41 -25.25 7.84 54.27
C LEU A 41 -25.39 7.33 55.69
N THR A 42 -26.62 7.32 56.20
CA THR A 42 -26.93 6.74 57.51
C THR A 42 -27.77 5.50 57.28
N ASP A 43 -27.30 4.34 57.73
CA ASP A 43 -28.08 3.11 57.67
C ASP A 43 -29.22 3.14 58.71
N ALA A 44 -30.19 2.23 58.59
CA ALA A 44 -31.31 2.19 59.55
C ALA A 44 -30.93 1.62 60.94
N ALA A 45 -29.69 1.18 61.16
CA ALA A 45 -29.15 0.90 62.50
C ALA A 45 -28.52 2.16 63.14
N GLY A 46 -28.49 3.29 62.42
CA GLY A 46 -27.92 4.57 62.86
C GLY A 46 -26.43 4.72 62.57
N GLY A 47 -25.81 3.75 61.88
CA GLY A 47 -24.42 3.82 61.44
C GLY A 47 -24.24 4.83 60.31
N THR A 48 -23.21 5.67 60.39
CA THR A 48 -22.92 6.67 59.35
C THR A 48 -21.70 6.25 58.53
N HIS A 49 -21.83 6.33 57.21
CA HIS A 49 -20.79 6.00 56.24
C HIS A 49 -20.64 7.14 55.25
N THR A 50 -19.44 7.68 55.11
CA THR A 50 -19.17 8.75 54.15
C THR A 50 -18.63 8.15 52.86
N VAL A 51 -19.36 8.33 51.76
CA VAL A 51 -19.01 7.80 50.42
C VAL A 51 -18.98 8.93 49.39
N PRO A 52 -18.13 8.88 48.36
CA PRO A 52 -18.18 9.86 47.27
C PRO A 52 -19.53 9.80 46.54
N SER A 53 -20.06 10.97 46.14
CA SER A 53 -21.23 11.04 45.25
C SER A 53 -20.97 10.34 43.91
N ALA A 54 -21.99 9.69 43.34
CA ALA A 54 -21.94 9.09 42.01
C ALA A 54 -21.66 10.12 40.89
N ALA A 55 -22.12 11.38 41.04
CA ALA A 55 -21.83 12.44 40.08
C ALA A 55 -20.34 12.79 39.99
N ASN A 56 -19.57 12.44 41.03
CA ASN A 56 -18.12 12.64 41.05
C ASN A 56 -17.33 11.48 40.43
N VAL A 57 -17.96 10.36 40.04
CA VAL A 57 -17.24 9.13 39.63
C VAL A 57 -16.63 9.24 38.24
N LEU A 58 -17.09 10.17 37.39
CA LEU A 58 -16.54 10.37 36.04
C LEU A 58 -16.34 11.86 35.76
N ARG A 59 -15.26 12.44 36.27
CA ARG A 59 -14.77 13.70 35.70
C ARG A 59 -14.16 13.41 34.34
N ALA A 60 -14.55 14.17 33.32
CA ALA A 60 -14.07 14.05 31.95
C ALA A 60 -12.56 14.34 31.80
N ASP A 61 -11.92 14.89 32.84
CA ASP A 61 -10.50 15.24 32.89
C ASP A 61 -9.58 14.11 33.40
N GLY A 62 -10.14 12.95 33.78
CA GLY A 62 -9.36 11.80 34.22
C GLY A 62 -8.68 11.94 35.58
N SER A 63 -9.02 12.96 36.39
CA SER A 63 -8.31 13.25 37.65
C SER A 63 -8.60 12.28 38.81
N ASN A 64 -9.45 11.25 38.62
CA ASN A 64 -9.89 10.34 39.68
C ASN A 64 -9.08 9.05 39.82
N ALA A 65 -7.81 9.06 39.43
CA ALA A 65 -6.95 7.87 39.48
C ALA A 65 -6.50 7.44 40.89
N SER A 66 -7.06 7.97 41.99
CA SER A 66 -6.56 7.67 43.35
C SER A 66 -7.62 7.17 44.35
N GLY A 67 -8.61 6.42 43.87
CA GLY A 67 -9.54 5.66 44.72
C GLY A 67 -9.56 4.20 44.33
N THR A 68 -9.13 3.32 45.24
CA THR A 68 -9.01 1.87 45.06
C THR A 68 -10.38 1.23 44.76
N TRP A 69 -10.76 1.15 43.50
CA TRP A 69 -11.82 0.28 42.98
C TRP A 69 -11.18 -0.87 42.18
N PRO A 70 -11.83 -2.06 42.06
CA PRO A 70 -11.24 -3.26 41.48
C PRO A 70 -11.15 -3.23 39.94
N ILE A 71 -11.18 -2.05 39.32
CA ILE A 71 -10.59 -1.88 38.00
C ILE A 71 -9.10 -1.61 38.25
N SER A 72 -8.39 -2.67 38.63
CA SER A 72 -6.95 -2.73 38.44
C SER A 72 -6.72 -2.71 36.94
N VAL A 73 -6.53 -1.52 36.37
CA VAL A 73 -5.79 -1.42 35.11
C VAL A 73 -4.34 -1.71 35.47
N SER A 74 -3.98 -2.98 35.61
CA SER A 74 -2.60 -3.42 35.77
C SER A 74 -1.91 -3.23 34.42
N GLY A 75 -1.48 -2.00 34.17
CA GLY A 75 -0.92 -1.53 32.91
C GLY A 75 -0.89 0.00 32.90
N ASN A 76 -0.08 0.56 32.02
CA ASN A 76 0.36 1.97 31.96
C ASN A 76 -0.77 3.00 31.64
N ALA A 77 -1.92 2.94 32.33
CA ALA A 77 -3.11 3.75 32.08
C ALA A 77 -2.88 5.25 32.32
N GLY A 78 -1.96 5.60 33.22
CA GLY A 78 -1.58 7.00 33.50
C GLY A 78 -0.73 7.67 32.41
N SER A 79 -0.34 6.95 31.35
CA SER A 79 0.57 7.46 30.32
C SER A 79 -0.08 7.71 28.95
N VAL A 80 -1.32 7.27 28.75
CA VAL A 80 -2.01 7.43 27.46
C VAL A 80 -2.86 8.70 27.50
N SER A 81 -2.21 9.86 27.51
CA SER A 81 -2.88 11.17 27.43
C SER A 81 -3.39 11.51 26.02
N SER A 82 -2.90 10.80 25.01
CA SER A 82 -3.37 10.91 23.62
C SER A 82 -3.04 9.64 22.84
N VAL A 83 -4.03 9.08 22.15
CA VAL A 83 -3.78 8.09 21.08
C VAL A 83 -3.73 8.84 19.77
N THR A 84 -2.57 8.88 19.14
CA THR A 84 -2.38 9.51 17.82
C THR A 84 -3.11 8.71 16.74
N ALA A 85 -3.51 9.37 15.64
CA ALA A 85 -4.08 8.70 14.48
C ALA A 85 -3.17 7.56 13.96
N ALA A 86 -1.84 7.71 14.08
CA ALA A 86 -0.87 6.68 13.74
C ALA A 86 -0.95 5.44 14.65
N GLN A 87 -1.16 5.63 15.95
CA GLN A 87 -1.33 4.52 16.91
C GLN A 87 -2.67 3.79 16.70
N VAL A 88 -3.74 4.53 16.39
CA VAL A 88 -5.03 3.92 16.02
C VAL A 88 -4.90 3.11 14.74
N ALA A 89 -4.28 3.69 13.70
CA ALA A 89 -4.08 3.01 12.43
C ALA A 89 -3.24 1.72 12.61
N ALA A 90 -2.13 1.80 13.36
CA ALA A 90 -1.31 0.63 13.69
C ALA A 90 -2.08 -0.43 14.48
N GLY A 91 -2.91 -0.05 15.44
CA GLY A 91 -3.75 -0.96 16.23
C GLY A 91 -4.88 -1.63 15.42
N LEU A 92 -5.38 -0.95 14.38
CA LEU A 92 -6.38 -1.48 13.45
C LEU A 92 -5.75 -2.28 12.29
N GLY A 93 -4.43 -2.48 12.28
CA GLY A 93 -3.71 -3.13 11.18
C GLY A 93 -3.57 -2.27 9.92
N TYR A 94 -4.01 -1.01 9.95
CA TYR A 94 -3.75 -0.01 8.92
C TYR A 94 -2.35 0.55 9.15
N GLN A 95 -1.32 -0.10 8.61
CA GLN A 95 -0.06 0.59 8.39
C GLN A 95 -0.34 1.67 7.33
N PRO A 96 -0.27 2.98 7.64
CA PRO A 96 -0.37 3.99 6.58
C PRO A 96 0.68 3.64 5.52
N VAL A 97 0.30 3.72 4.25
CA VAL A 97 1.26 3.56 3.15
C VAL A 97 2.35 4.59 3.40
N ARG A 98 3.51 4.13 3.87
CA ARG A 98 4.61 5.02 4.24
C ARG A 98 5.05 5.75 2.98
N GLN A 99 4.65 7.00 2.89
CA GLN A 99 4.98 7.89 1.78
C GLN A 99 6.05 8.85 2.28
N ASP A 100 7.30 8.56 1.92
CA ASP A 100 8.42 9.45 2.20
C ASP A 100 8.48 10.54 1.10
N SER A 101 8.78 11.78 1.47
CA SER A 101 8.80 12.91 0.54
C SER A 101 10.10 12.97 -0.25
N ILE A 102 10.01 13.02 -1.57
CA ILE A 102 11.17 13.25 -2.43
C ILE A 102 11.35 14.76 -2.61
N PRO A 103 12.52 15.34 -2.27
CA PRO A 103 12.80 16.76 -2.49
C PRO A 103 12.88 17.10 -3.99
N ASP A 104 12.72 18.39 -4.31
CA ASP A 104 12.89 18.88 -5.68
C ASP A 104 14.35 18.82 -6.14
N THR A 105 14.56 18.78 -7.46
CA THR A 105 15.91 18.79 -8.07
C THR A 105 16.37 20.17 -8.53
N LYS A 106 15.45 21.14 -8.59
CA LYS A 106 15.72 22.53 -9.03
C LYS A 106 16.38 22.54 -10.42
N GLY A 107 17.32 23.44 -10.69
CA GLY A 107 17.86 23.64 -12.03
C GLY A 107 18.76 22.52 -12.60
N ALA A 108 19.02 21.44 -11.87
CA ALA A 108 19.93 20.38 -12.31
C ALA A 108 19.37 18.98 -12.05
N MET A 109 19.70 18.05 -12.93
CA MET A 109 19.47 16.62 -12.69
C MET A 109 20.14 16.22 -11.37
N SER A 110 19.44 15.45 -10.55
CA SER A 110 19.94 15.01 -9.25
C SER A 110 19.59 13.55 -8.96
N TYR A 111 20.46 12.90 -8.21
CA TYR A 111 20.22 11.60 -7.61
C TYR A 111 19.59 11.81 -6.24
N VAL A 112 18.51 11.09 -5.98
CA VAL A 112 17.84 11.06 -4.68
C VAL A 112 17.98 9.66 -4.13
N GLN A 113 18.69 9.51 -3.01
CA GLN A 113 18.68 8.27 -2.24
C GLN A 113 17.26 8.07 -1.72
N LEU A 114 16.68 6.88 -1.87
CA LEU A 114 15.34 6.56 -1.37
C LEU A 114 15.42 5.78 -0.06
N GLY A 115 16.40 4.88 0.05
CA GLY A 115 16.60 4.05 1.22
C GLY A 115 17.46 2.84 0.96
N THR A 116 17.55 1.99 1.97
CA THR A 116 18.37 0.77 1.95
C THR A 116 17.51 -0.44 2.24
N PHE A 117 17.67 -1.46 1.41
CA PHE A 117 17.09 -2.78 1.58
C PHE A 117 18.15 -3.74 2.12
N THR A 118 17.97 -4.16 3.37
CA THR A 118 18.85 -5.12 4.03
C THR A 118 18.15 -6.47 4.07
N CYS A 119 18.74 -7.51 3.48
CA CYS A 119 18.06 -8.78 3.23
C CYS A 119 19.04 -9.95 2.99
N GLY A 120 18.54 -11.18 3.08
CA GLY A 120 19.31 -12.37 2.74
C GLY A 120 19.57 -12.55 1.22
N GLN A 121 20.59 -13.34 0.90
CA GLN A 121 20.91 -13.83 -0.45
C GLN A 121 20.11 -15.08 -0.80
N ASN A 122 18.79 -14.97 -0.77
CA ASN A 122 17.86 -16.09 -0.97
C ASN A 122 16.63 -15.67 -1.78
N GLY A 123 16.78 -14.68 -2.67
CA GLY A 123 15.69 -14.22 -3.52
C GLY A 123 14.68 -13.31 -2.83
N ALA A 124 15.08 -12.58 -1.80
CA ALA A 124 14.26 -11.55 -1.16
C ALA A 124 13.80 -10.52 -2.21
N LYS A 125 12.57 -10.02 -2.06
CA LYS A 125 11.93 -9.12 -3.03
C LYS A 125 11.69 -7.75 -2.44
N LEU A 126 11.81 -6.73 -3.28
CA LEU A 126 11.49 -5.35 -2.98
C LEU A 126 10.68 -4.77 -4.14
N ALA A 127 9.56 -4.13 -3.84
CA ALA A 127 8.83 -3.26 -4.75
C ALA A 127 8.94 -1.82 -4.24
N LEU A 128 9.23 -0.87 -5.12
CA LEU A 128 9.32 0.54 -4.77
C LEU A 128 8.57 1.36 -5.81
N SER A 129 7.70 2.28 -5.36
CA SER A 129 6.97 3.21 -6.22
C SER A 129 7.47 4.64 -5.99
N VAL A 130 7.62 5.40 -7.07
CA VAL A 130 7.99 6.82 -7.07
C VAL A 130 6.97 7.59 -7.89
N VAL A 131 6.36 8.61 -7.28
CA VAL A 131 5.58 9.64 -7.98
C VAL A 131 6.46 10.86 -8.15
N PHE A 132 6.57 11.37 -9.37
CA PHE A 132 7.42 12.49 -9.72
C PHE A 132 6.78 13.36 -10.80
N GLY A 133 7.29 14.58 -10.96
CA GLY A 133 6.93 15.46 -12.07
C GLY A 133 8.17 16.12 -12.64
N ASN A 134 8.37 16.11 -13.95
CA ASN A 134 9.51 16.75 -14.62
C ASN A 134 9.13 18.13 -15.17
N GLY A 135 9.38 19.15 -14.35
CA GLY A 135 9.01 20.54 -14.57
C GLY A 135 8.08 21.06 -13.47
N TYR A 136 7.88 22.38 -13.45
CA TYR A 136 6.98 23.07 -12.52
C TYR A 136 5.70 23.58 -13.20
N ASN A 137 5.42 23.12 -14.42
CA ASN A 137 4.21 23.53 -15.13
C ASN A 137 3.06 22.56 -14.79
N ALA A 138 1.83 23.07 -14.82
CA ALA A 138 0.63 22.24 -14.68
C ALA A 138 0.31 21.48 -15.98
N ALA A 139 1.27 20.74 -16.52
CA ALA A 139 1.13 19.97 -17.75
C ALA A 139 1.13 18.47 -17.47
N ASN A 140 0.12 17.76 -17.98
CA ASN A 140 -0.05 16.32 -17.76
C ASN A 140 1.15 15.49 -18.24
N SER A 141 1.85 15.94 -19.29
CA SER A 141 3.06 15.28 -19.80
C SER A 141 4.25 15.34 -18.85
N GLN A 142 4.20 16.18 -17.81
CA GLN A 142 5.25 16.28 -16.80
C GLN A 142 5.08 15.25 -15.69
N LEU A 143 3.87 14.73 -15.46
CA LEU A 143 3.57 13.81 -14.36
C LEU A 143 4.01 12.38 -14.70
N GLY A 144 4.64 11.70 -13.75
CA GLY A 144 5.10 10.33 -13.89
C GLY A 144 4.95 9.53 -12.59
N MET A 145 4.69 8.23 -12.73
CA MET A 145 4.77 7.26 -11.64
C MET A 145 5.58 6.06 -12.12
N ALA A 146 6.66 5.73 -11.43
CA ALA A 146 7.53 4.62 -11.76
C ALA A 146 7.59 3.60 -10.63
N THR A 147 7.54 2.32 -10.98
CA THR A 147 7.63 1.20 -10.04
C THR A 147 8.86 0.37 -10.38
N LEU A 148 9.75 0.20 -9.40
CA LEU A 148 10.88 -0.73 -9.41
C LEU A 148 10.47 -2.04 -8.74
N ILE A 149 10.77 -3.16 -9.37
CA ILE A 149 10.73 -4.50 -8.77
C ILE A 149 12.16 -5.04 -8.75
N PHE A 150 12.65 -5.38 -7.56
CA PHE A 150 13.98 -5.89 -7.32
C PHE A 150 13.94 -7.24 -6.61
N SER A 151 14.89 -8.10 -6.95
CA SER A 151 15.12 -9.40 -6.33
C SER A 151 16.60 -9.55 -5.99
N THR A 152 16.91 -10.04 -4.79
CA THR A 152 18.27 -10.52 -4.51
C THR A 152 18.56 -11.84 -5.24
N SER A 153 19.83 -12.16 -5.34
CA SER A 153 20.30 -13.46 -5.79
C SER A 153 20.12 -14.55 -4.72
N ASN A 154 20.41 -15.79 -5.09
CA ASN A 154 20.55 -16.94 -4.21
C ASN A 154 22.03 -17.18 -3.79
N GLY A 155 22.89 -16.17 -3.88
CA GLY A 155 24.33 -16.24 -3.59
C GLY A 155 25.20 -16.76 -4.73
N GLY A 156 24.62 -17.43 -5.74
CA GLY A 156 25.35 -17.95 -6.91
C GLY A 156 25.03 -17.23 -8.22
N ALA A 157 23.78 -16.78 -8.40
CA ALA A 157 23.38 -16.05 -9.60
C ALA A 157 23.89 -14.60 -9.55
N GLN A 158 24.49 -14.12 -10.62
CA GLN A 158 24.98 -12.74 -10.71
C GLN A 158 24.80 -12.21 -12.12
N GLN A 159 24.74 -10.89 -12.23
CA GLN A 159 24.78 -10.19 -13.51
C GLN A 159 25.87 -9.11 -13.49
N PRO A 160 26.26 -8.55 -14.64
CA PRO A 160 27.19 -7.44 -14.67
C PRO A 160 26.63 -6.20 -13.94
N GLY A 161 27.39 -5.64 -13.01
CA GLY A 161 27.20 -4.30 -12.46
C GLY A 161 28.28 -3.34 -12.97
N SER A 162 28.19 -2.06 -12.59
CA SER A 162 29.09 -1.01 -13.06
C SER A 162 30.58 -1.20 -12.69
N ALA A 163 30.87 -1.94 -11.62
CA ALA A 163 32.22 -2.12 -11.09
C ALA A 163 32.59 -3.60 -10.83
N GLY A 164 31.72 -4.55 -11.18
CA GLY A 164 31.93 -5.97 -10.94
C GLY A 164 30.62 -6.75 -10.89
N PRO A 165 30.65 -8.01 -10.41
CA PRO A 165 29.44 -8.81 -10.32
C PRO A 165 28.41 -8.22 -9.35
N PHE A 166 27.14 -8.21 -9.79
CA PHE A 166 26.00 -7.70 -9.06
C PHE A 166 25.03 -8.85 -8.72
N PHE A 167 24.77 -9.06 -7.43
CA PHE A 167 24.01 -10.18 -6.90
C PHE A 167 22.54 -9.83 -6.68
N GLY A 168 21.87 -9.44 -7.75
CA GLY A 168 20.44 -9.13 -7.74
C GLY A 168 19.98 -8.78 -9.14
N ALA A 169 18.67 -8.73 -9.34
CA ALA A 169 18.05 -8.38 -10.60
C ALA A 169 16.88 -7.41 -10.38
N ALA A 170 16.66 -6.51 -11.33
CA ALA A 170 15.56 -5.58 -11.25
C ALA A 170 14.92 -5.34 -12.62
N THR A 171 13.64 -4.99 -12.58
CA THR A 171 12.89 -4.42 -13.68
C THR A 171 12.13 -3.20 -13.18
N ALA A 172 11.89 -2.23 -14.05
CA ALA A 172 11.10 -1.07 -13.70
C ALA A 172 10.10 -0.74 -14.79
N MET A 173 8.95 -0.24 -14.36
CA MET A 173 7.86 0.19 -15.22
C MET A 173 7.47 1.63 -14.91
N VAL A 174 6.98 2.37 -15.90
CA VAL A 174 6.55 3.75 -15.72
C VAL A 174 5.21 4.01 -16.40
N PHE A 175 4.40 4.85 -15.75
CA PHE A 175 3.19 5.45 -16.28
C PHE A 175 3.41 6.97 -16.39
N GLY A 176 3.05 7.55 -17.53
CA GLY A 176 3.25 8.98 -17.79
C GLY A 176 4.69 9.31 -18.23
N ASN A 177 5.27 10.35 -17.64
CA ASN A 177 6.62 10.81 -17.95
C ASN A 177 7.67 9.74 -17.62
N SER A 178 8.62 9.48 -18.53
CA SER A 178 9.68 8.47 -18.37
C SER A 178 11.03 9.02 -17.90
N GLY A 179 11.11 10.31 -17.55
CA GLY A 179 12.36 10.97 -17.15
C GLY A 179 12.77 10.67 -15.71
N CYS A 180 12.76 9.40 -15.31
CA CYS A 180 13.43 8.94 -14.11
C CYS A 180 14.21 7.65 -14.40
N THR A 181 15.24 7.38 -13.61
CA THR A 181 16.04 6.16 -13.72
C THR A 181 16.32 5.63 -12.32
N PHE A 182 16.16 4.33 -12.10
CA PHE A 182 16.56 3.73 -10.83
C PHE A 182 18.02 3.29 -10.88
N LEU A 183 18.73 3.51 -9.78
CA LEU A 183 20.07 2.98 -9.58
C LEU A 183 20.09 2.21 -8.26
N ILE A 184 20.60 0.99 -8.29
CA ILE A 184 20.71 0.14 -7.10
C ILE A 184 22.20 -0.06 -6.82
N ALA A 185 22.68 0.48 -5.71
CA ALA A 185 24.04 0.27 -5.23
C ALA A 185 24.10 -0.98 -4.34
N GLN A 186 24.95 -1.93 -4.69
CA GLN A 186 25.24 -3.07 -3.82
C GLN A 186 26.31 -2.67 -2.81
N ASN A 187 25.90 -2.44 -1.56
CA ASN A 187 26.82 -2.11 -0.47
C ASN A 187 27.54 -3.38 0.03
N SER A 188 26.80 -4.48 0.06
CA SER A 188 27.27 -5.82 0.40
C SER A 188 26.34 -6.86 -0.23
N PRO A 189 26.63 -8.17 -0.16
CA PRO A 189 25.69 -9.19 -0.59
C PRO A 189 24.32 -9.11 0.13
N THR A 190 24.23 -8.46 1.29
CA THR A 190 22.98 -8.42 2.07
C THR A 190 22.41 -7.00 2.22
N SER A 191 22.94 -6.02 1.48
CA SER A 191 22.54 -4.63 1.60
C SER A 191 22.60 -3.89 0.27
N TYR A 192 21.48 -3.28 -0.09
CA TYR A 192 21.29 -2.57 -1.35
C TYR A 192 20.68 -1.20 -1.11
N THR A 193 21.35 -0.13 -1.52
CA THR A 193 20.79 1.23 -1.47
C THR A 193 20.19 1.58 -2.82
N VAL A 194 18.93 2.05 -2.81
CA VAL A 194 18.22 2.45 -4.02
C VAL A 194 18.22 3.97 -4.15
N PHE A 195 18.58 4.43 -5.34
CA PHE A 195 18.51 5.83 -5.76
C PHE A 195 17.53 5.95 -6.92
N VAL A 196 16.94 7.13 -7.05
CA VAL A 196 16.27 7.57 -8.28
C VAL A 196 17.01 8.79 -8.83
N GLN A 197 17.38 8.73 -10.10
CA GLN A 197 17.82 9.88 -10.85
C GLN A 197 16.59 10.59 -11.41
N LEU A 198 16.44 11.86 -11.08
CA LEU A 198 15.36 12.72 -11.55
C LEU A 198 15.95 13.84 -12.41
N GLN A 199 15.24 14.23 -13.47
CA GLN A 199 15.69 15.28 -14.39
C GLN A 199 15.77 16.64 -13.68
N ALA A 200 16.36 17.62 -14.36
CA ALA A 200 16.26 19.01 -13.92
C ALA A 200 14.78 19.42 -13.83
N TRP A 201 14.49 20.27 -12.85
CA TRP A 201 13.19 20.83 -12.52
C TRP A 201 12.18 19.78 -12.08
N ALA A 202 12.64 18.63 -11.58
CA ALA A 202 11.73 17.66 -11.01
C ALA A 202 11.13 18.22 -9.71
N GLY A 203 9.81 18.34 -9.69
CA GLY A 203 9.05 18.79 -8.52
C GLY A 203 9.17 17.84 -7.35
N ALA A 204 8.79 18.32 -6.16
CA ALA A 204 8.66 17.46 -5.00
C ALA A 204 7.68 16.31 -5.30
N GLY A 205 8.04 15.12 -4.86
CA GLY A 205 7.31 13.89 -5.14
C GLY A 205 7.13 13.03 -3.89
N GLY A 206 6.80 11.77 -4.09
CA GLY A 206 6.70 10.80 -3.01
C GLY A 206 7.21 9.44 -3.42
N CYS A 207 7.72 8.69 -2.46
CA CYS A 207 8.02 7.28 -2.66
C CYS A 207 7.42 6.40 -1.56
N SER A 208 7.13 5.17 -1.93
CA SER A 208 6.76 4.10 -1.01
C SER A 208 7.47 2.81 -1.40
N ALA A 209 7.75 1.95 -0.44
CA ALA A 209 8.42 0.68 -0.69
C ALA A 209 7.84 -0.44 0.15
N PHE A 210 7.82 -1.64 -0.44
CA PHE A 210 7.32 -2.86 0.14
C PHE A 210 8.38 -3.95 -0.08
N GLY A 211 9.03 -4.36 1.00
CA GLY A 211 10.00 -5.46 0.99
C GLY A 211 9.41 -6.71 1.64
N ASP A 212 10.01 -7.86 1.34
CA ASP A 212 9.76 -9.10 2.09
C ASP A 212 10.11 -8.92 3.56
N ALA A 213 9.09 -8.79 4.42
CA ALA A 213 9.25 -8.58 5.86
C ALA A 213 9.76 -9.82 6.62
N SER A 214 9.74 -11.00 6.00
CA SER A 214 10.21 -12.24 6.64
C SER A 214 11.72 -12.43 6.53
N ASN A 215 12.35 -11.70 5.62
CA ASN A 215 13.69 -12.03 5.12
C ASN A 215 14.49 -10.78 4.67
N GLY A 216 13.96 -9.61 5.00
CA GLY A 216 14.57 -8.32 4.74
C GLY A 216 13.80 -7.17 5.38
N GLY A 217 14.44 -6.01 5.40
CA GLY A 217 13.88 -4.77 5.92
C GLY A 217 14.21 -3.61 5.00
N TRP A 218 13.18 -2.84 4.65
CA TRP A 218 13.35 -1.56 3.99
C TRP A 218 13.50 -0.46 5.06
N VAL A 219 14.58 0.30 4.97
CA VAL A 219 14.80 1.51 5.77
C VAL A 219 14.87 2.69 4.82
N ALA A 220 13.84 3.54 4.79
CA ALA A 220 13.92 4.74 3.94
C ALA A 220 14.86 5.78 4.54
N SER A 221 15.56 6.47 3.65
CA SER A 221 16.51 7.51 3.97
C SER A 221 16.52 8.46 2.78
N VAL A 222 15.44 9.22 2.62
CA VAL A 222 15.21 10.05 1.44
C VAL A 222 16.06 11.31 1.50
N VAL A 223 17.06 11.41 0.62
CA VAL A 223 18.03 12.52 0.60
C VAL A 223 18.42 12.84 -0.84
N ASN A 224 18.35 14.12 -1.23
CA ASN A 224 18.95 14.58 -2.49
C ASN A 224 20.49 14.60 -2.33
N THR A 225 21.18 13.77 -3.11
CA THR A 225 22.64 13.62 -3.08
C THR A 225 23.35 14.46 -4.15
N GLY A 226 22.61 15.31 -4.87
CA GLY A 226 23.10 16.17 -5.94
C GLY A 226 23.30 15.45 -7.27
N SER A 227 24.08 16.05 -8.16
CA SER A 227 24.27 15.60 -9.54
C SER A 227 25.39 14.57 -9.74
N LYS A 228 26.13 14.23 -8.68
CA LYS A 228 27.21 13.25 -8.75
C LYS A 228 26.62 11.84 -8.71
N LEU A 229 27.03 10.99 -9.65
CA LEU A 229 26.69 9.58 -9.65
C LEU A 229 27.05 8.95 -8.29
N PRO A 230 26.12 8.19 -7.66
CA PRO A 230 26.41 7.46 -6.43
C PRO A 230 27.63 6.54 -6.59
N ALA A 231 28.44 6.43 -5.54
CA ALA A 231 29.58 5.52 -5.55
C ALA A 231 29.12 4.05 -5.39
N GLY A 232 29.96 3.11 -5.82
CA GLY A 232 29.76 1.68 -5.60
C GLY A 232 29.52 0.88 -6.88
N ASN A 233 29.16 -0.40 -6.70
CA ASN A 233 28.74 -1.27 -7.80
C ASN A 233 27.24 -1.09 -8.05
N LEU A 234 26.89 -0.52 -9.20
CA LEU A 234 25.54 -0.09 -9.53
C LEU A 234 24.88 -1.03 -10.55
N LEU A 235 23.60 -1.30 -10.33
CA LEU A 235 22.67 -1.75 -11.36
C LEU A 235 21.80 -0.57 -11.77
N THR A 236 21.86 -0.18 -13.04
CA THR A 236 21.04 0.90 -13.59
C THR A 236 19.82 0.32 -14.29
N VAL A 237 18.63 0.78 -13.93
CA VAL A 237 17.36 0.25 -14.42
C VAL A 237 16.55 1.40 -15.01
N GLN A 238 16.41 1.40 -16.33
CA GLN A 238 15.56 2.36 -17.04
C GLN A 238 14.12 1.86 -17.04
N PRO A 239 13.17 2.59 -16.43
CA PRO A 239 11.76 2.24 -16.46
C PRO A 239 11.25 2.16 -17.89
N GLN A 240 10.61 1.05 -18.22
CA GLN A 240 9.93 0.90 -19.51
C GLN A 240 8.49 1.36 -19.36
N GLY A 241 7.96 2.05 -20.36
CA GLY A 241 6.54 2.36 -20.39
C GLY A 241 5.76 1.07 -20.29
N ILE A 242 4.78 0.99 -19.38
CA ILE A 242 3.77 -0.05 -19.51
C ILE A 242 3.15 0.18 -20.88
N LEU A 243 3.18 -0.84 -21.73
CA LEU A 243 2.48 -0.85 -23.01
C LEU A 243 1.03 -0.46 -22.75
N THR A 244 0.72 0.84 -22.88
CA THR A 244 -0.63 1.36 -23.15
C THR A 244 -0.94 1.03 -24.60
N VAL A 245 -0.86 -0.26 -24.94
CA VAL A 245 -1.34 -0.79 -26.20
C VAL A 245 -2.86 -0.82 -26.08
N SER A 246 -3.46 0.36 -26.18
CA SER A 246 -4.61 0.54 -27.05
C SER A 246 -4.15 0.61 -28.52
N SER A 247 -3.02 0.01 -28.87
CA SER A 247 -2.69 -0.38 -30.23
C SER A 247 -3.07 -1.85 -30.41
N PHE A 248 -4.35 -2.18 -30.18
CA PHE A 248 -4.99 -2.91 -31.27
C PHE A 248 -4.72 -2.06 -32.51
N ASN A 249 -3.94 -2.60 -33.43
CA ASN A 249 -3.72 -1.94 -34.71
C ASN A 249 -5.10 -1.79 -35.36
N THR A 250 -5.77 -0.67 -35.13
CA THR A 250 -7.11 -0.37 -35.67
C THR A 250 -7.03 -0.06 -37.16
N THR A 251 -5.80 0.14 -37.67
CA THR A 251 -5.50 0.10 -39.09
C THR A 251 -5.00 -1.30 -39.40
N PRO A 252 -5.86 -2.26 -39.78
CA PRO A 252 -5.35 -3.52 -40.34
C PRO A 252 -4.38 -3.13 -41.45
N THR A 253 -3.09 -3.46 -41.27
CA THR A 253 -2.15 -3.41 -42.39
C THR A 253 -2.80 -4.28 -43.45
N PRO A 254 -3.22 -3.75 -44.61
CA PRO A 254 -3.93 -4.58 -45.57
C PRO A 254 -2.96 -5.67 -45.96
N ALA A 255 -3.20 -6.90 -45.48
CA ALA A 255 -2.60 -8.06 -46.08
C ALA A 255 -2.95 -7.96 -47.58
N PRO A 256 -2.03 -8.24 -48.51
CA PRO A 256 -2.35 -8.24 -49.92
C PRO A 256 -3.63 -9.05 -50.11
N ALA A 257 -4.67 -8.45 -50.68
CA ALA A 257 -5.92 -9.15 -50.91
C ALA A 257 -5.62 -10.24 -51.95
N TYR A 258 -5.56 -11.49 -51.50
CA TYR A 258 -5.36 -12.62 -52.39
C TYR A 258 -6.73 -13.08 -52.88
N THR A 259 -6.79 -13.52 -54.13
CA THR A 259 -7.87 -14.40 -54.57
C THR A 259 -7.47 -15.83 -54.26
N ARG A 260 -8.43 -16.77 -54.26
CA ARG A 260 -8.11 -18.21 -54.16
C ARG A 260 -7.02 -18.66 -55.15
N ALA A 261 -7.00 -18.06 -56.35
CA ALA A 261 -6.02 -18.38 -57.39
C ALA A 261 -4.63 -17.76 -57.18
N THR A 262 -4.52 -16.72 -56.37
CA THR A 262 -3.28 -15.96 -56.18
C THR A 262 -2.71 -16.07 -54.76
N ALA A 263 -3.41 -16.76 -53.85
CA ALA A 263 -2.93 -17.03 -52.52
C ALA A 263 -1.62 -17.85 -52.58
N PRO A 264 -0.57 -17.45 -51.84
CA PRO A 264 0.66 -18.22 -51.79
C PRO A 264 0.42 -19.59 -51.15
N ALA A 265 1.30 -20.56 -51.42
CA ALA A 265 1.17 -21.90 -50.84
C ALA A 265 1.19 -21.83 -49.30
N ALA A 266 0.15 -22.36 -48.65
CA ALA A 266 -0.01 -22.33 -47.19
C ALA A 266 1.18 -22.95 -46.44
N ALA A 267 1.81 -23.97 -47.03
CA ALA A 267 2.98 -24.65 -46.47
C ALA A 267 4.19 -23.75 -46.27
N ALA A 268 4.34 -22.68 -47.07
CA ALA A 268 5.42 -21.72 -46.91
C ALA A 268 5.16 -20.69 -45.80
N TYR A 269 3.95 -20.66 -45.23
CA TYR A 269 3.49 -19.61 -44.32
C TYR A 269 2.65 -20.16 -43.15
N ALA A 270 3.06 -21.26 -42.53
CA ALA A 270 2.35 -21.84 -41.38
C ALA A 270 2.15 -20.80 -40.25
N GLY A 271 0.91 -20.65 -39.76
CA GLY A 271 0.54 -19.71 -38.70
C GLY A 271 0.28 -18.27 -39.17
N ALA A 272 0.47 -17.96 -40.46
CA ALA A 272 0.16 -16.64 -41.01
C ALA A 272 -1.36 -16.44 -41.20
N SER A 273 -1.77 -15.17 -41.32
CA SER A 273 -3.14 -14.78 -41.65
C SER A 273 -3.18 -13.94 -42.91
N VAL A 274 -4.18 -14.17 -43.76
CA VAL A 274 -4.38 -13.45 -45.03
C VAL A 274 -5.86 -13.19 -45.27
N TYR A 275 -6.15 -12.24 -46.15
CA TYR A 275 -7.49 -11.97 -46.65
C TYR A 275 -7.65 -12.62 -48.02
N ILE A 276 -8.58 -13.59 -48.14
CA ILE A 276 -8.85 -14.29 -49.40
C ILE A 276 -10.28 -13.98 -49.86
N THR A 277 -10.41 -13.41 -51.06
CA THR A 277 -11.72 -13.25 -51.71
C THR A 277 -12.14 -14.57 -52.38
N ASP A 278 -13.35 -15.02 -52.05
CA ASP A 278 -14.01 -16.15 -52.70
C ASP A 278 -14.59 -15.73 -54.06
N ALA A 279 -14.84 -16.71 -54.94
CA ALA A 279 -15.35 -16.48 -56.29
C ALA A 279 -16.80 -15.95 -56.32
N THR A 280 -17.51 -16.00 -55.19
CA THR A 280 -18.87 -15.48 -55.00
C THR A 280 -18.89 -14.04 -54.44
N GLY A 281 -17.72 -13.41 -54.27
CA GLY A 281 -17.59 -12.04 -53.78
C GLY A 281 -17.61 -11.91 -52.25
N GLY A 282 -17.65 -13.02 -51.51
CA GLY A 282 -17.43 -13.05 -50.07
C GLY A 282 -15.94 -13.02 -49.76
N ALA A 283 -15.54 -12.30 -48.72
CA ALA A 283 -14.16 -12.33 -48.28
C ALA A 283 -14.04 -13.06 -46.95
N ALA A 284 -13.11 -14.01 -46.87
CA ALA A 284 -12.81 -14.74 -45.66
C ALA A 284 -11.41 -14.37 -45.19
N LEU A 285 -11.31 -13.96 -43.92
CA LEU A 285 -10.05 -14.06 -43.20
C LEU A 285 -9.69 -15.55 -43.15
N ALA A 286 -8.46 -15.89 -43.52
CA ALA A 286 -7.97 -17.26 -43.51
C ALA A 286 -6.65 -17.38 -42.74
N TRP A 287 -6.45 -18.51 -42.07
CA TRP A 287 -5.23 -18.86 -41.35
C TRP A 287 -4.55 -20.07 -41.97
N SER A 288 -3.23 -20.03 -42.15
CA SER A 288 -2.50 -21.20 -42.62
C SER A 288 -2.28 -22.19 -41.48
N ASN A 289 -2.68 -23.44 -41.67
CA ASN A 289 -2.32 -24.54 -40.78
C ASN A 289 -1.05 -25.31 -41.24
N GLY A 290 -0.32 -24.78 -42.22
CA GLY A 290 0.84 -25.44 -42.84
C GLY A 290 0.51 -26.41 -43.98
N ASN A 291 -0.76 -26.77 -44.17
CA ASN A 291 -1.21 -27.61 -45.30
C ASN A 291 -2.21 -26.88 -46.21
N ALA A 292 -3.09 -26.05 -45.64
CA ALA A 292 -4.09 -25.26 -46.35
C ALA A 292 -4.36 -23.93 -45.64
N TRP A 293 -4.93 -22.98 -46.38
CA TRP A 293 -5.55 -21.79 -45.79
C TRP A 293 -6.94 -22.18 -45.27
N ILE A 294 -7.20 -21.98 -43.99
CA ILE A 294 -8.45 -22.34 -43.33
C ILE A 294 -9.26 -21.07 -43.11
N SER A 295 -10.49 -21.03 -43.62
CA SER A 295 -11.41 -19.92 -43.40
C SER A 295 -11.73 -19.82 -41.91
N VAL A 296 -11.53 -18.64 -41.34
CA VAL A 296 -11.91 -18.33 -39.96
C VAL A 296 -13.43 -18.40 -39.78
N ARG A 297 -14.20 -18.16 -40.85
CA ARG A 297 -15.66 -18.18 -40.81
C ARG A 297 -16.24 -19.59 -40.82
N THR A 298 -15.67 -20.48 -41.63
CA THR A 298 -16.26 -21.81 -41.88
C THR A 298 -15.46 -22.97 -41.29
N GLY A 299 -14.22 -22.73 -40.86
CA GLY A 299 -13.30 -23.78 -40.40
C GLY A 299 -12.82 -24.73 -41.51
N ASN A 300 -13.19 -24.46 -42.77
CA ASN A 300 -12.86 -25.29 -43.92
C ASN A 300 -11.75 -24.65 -44.76
N PRO A 301 -11.01 -25.44 -45.57
CA PRO A 301 -10.05 -24.91 -46.53
C PRO A 301 -10.69 -23.90 -47.50
N VAL A 302 -10.00 -22.78 -47.74
CA VAL A 302 -10.38 -21.75 -48.72
C VAL A 302 -9.81 -22.07 -50.09
#